data_AF-A0A060SUG4-F1
#
_entry.id   AF-A0A060SUG4-F1
#
_cell.length_a   1.000
_cell.length_b   1.000
_cell.length_c   1.000
_cell.angle_alpha   90.00
_cell.angle_beta   90.00
_cell.angle_gamma   90.00
#
_symmetry.space_group_name_H-M   'P 1'
#
loop_
_entity.id
_entity.type
_entity.pdbx_description
1 polymer ?
#
loop_
_entity_poly.entity_id
_entity_poly.type
_entity_poly.pdbx_seq_one_letter_code
_entity_poly.pdbx_strand_id
1 'polypeptide(L)'
;MPRFSSSLASAQTWVEPTSLPDYLDASQVAGNVSLEHKRLCLNTLGAYGLGGQDSFAYSAGAQIRITELNYKTEGERVEVVAVSEVNNPITHSPRSSRRRSSSLHAVLRSCGSAPLVVLGLMRGVNGVGVSQALSIFFHAPASMRVIPLCLPIPPLLTDVKQRHLYAHHEYQYSSWDADTFFQMRSSYLSSLPSSYRKTSR
;
A
#
# COMPACT_ATOMS: atom_id res chain seq x y z
N MET A 1 0.20 35.22 -3.94
CA MET A 1 -0.83 34.17 -3.80
C MET A 1 -1.26 34.06 -2.34
N PRO A 2 -2.56 34.09 -2.03
CA PRO A 2 -3.03 33.97 -0.65
C PRO A 2 -2.78 32.55 -0.11
N ARG A 3 -2.26 32.46 1.12
CA ARG A 3 -2.12 31.18 1.84
C ARG A 3 -3.51 30.70 2.26
N PHE A 4 -3.95 29.57 1.73
CA PHE A 4 -5.13 28.89 2.25
C PHE A 4 -4.84 28.34 3.65
N SER A 5 -5.33 29.00 4.71
CA SER A 5 -5.35 28.44 6.06
C SER A 5 -6.70 27.75 6.29
N SER A 6 -6.70 26.42 6.35
CA SER A 6 -7.90 25.66 6.75
C SER A 6 -8.16 25.86 8.25
N SER A 7 -9.34 26.37 8.61
CA SER A 7 -9.80 26.49 10.00
C SER A 7 -10.05 25.15 10.69
N LEU A 8 -10.11 24.05 9.93
CA LEU A 8 -10.25 22.69 10.45
C LEU A 8 -8.90 22.01 10.73
N ALA A 9 -7.78 22.64 10.37
CA ALA A 9 -6.45 22.15 10.73
C ALA A 9 -6.16 22.49 12.20
N SER A 10 -6.88 21.87 13.14
CA SER A 10 -6.44 21.84 14.53
C SER A 10 -5.08 21.12 14.59
N ALA A 11 -4.14 21.66 15.36
CA ALA A 11 -2.75 21.22 15.40
C ALA A 11 -2.54 19.74 15.83
N GLN A 12 -3.60 19.06 16.27
CA GLN A 12 -3.61 17.64 16.64
C GLN A 12 -4.66 16.85 15.83
N THR A 13 -4.60 16.90 14.50
CA THR A 13 -5.46 16.04 13.65
C THR A 13 -4.97 14.59 13.58
N TRP A 14 -3.88 14.26 14.27
CA TRP A 14 -3.17 13.01 14.12
C TRP A 14 -2.93 12.34 15.46
N VAL A 15 -3.17 11.03 15.49
CA VAL A 15 -2.82 10.19 16.64
C VAL A 15 -1.31 10.00 16.61
N GLU A 16 -0.65 10.41 17.69
CA GLU A 16 0.79 10.26 17.86
C GLU A 16 1.15 8.78 17.71
N PRO A 17 2.08 8.40 16.80
CA PRO A 17 2.39 7.00 16.56
C PRO A 17 2.82 6.23 17.82
N THR A 18 3.47 6.90 18.77
CA THR A 18 3.88 6.33 20.06
C THR A 18 2.72 6.06 21.02
N SER A 19 1.55 6.68 20.79
CA SER A 19 0.32 6.45 21.56
C SER A 19 -0.51 5.29 21.02
N LEU A 20 -0.16 4.75 19.85
CA LEU A 20 -0.87 3.63 19.24
C LEU A 20 -0.53 2.31 19.96
N PRO A 21 -1.51 1.37 20.05
CA PRO A 21 -1.25 0.03 20.55
C PRO A 21 -0.16 -0.67 19.73
N ASP A 22 0.57 -1.58 20.36
CA ASP A 22 1.47 -2.48 19.63
C ASP A 22 0.65 -3.54 18.88
N TYR A 23 0.64 -3.46 17.55
CA TYR A 23 -0.15 -4.37 16.71
C TYR A 23 0.61 -5.63 16.30
N LEU A 24 1.90 -5.51 15.98
CA LEU A 24 2.72 -6.57 15.41
C LEU A 24 4.13 -6.53 15.98
N ASP A 25 4.81 -7.68 15.97
CA ASP A 25 6.18 -7.81 16.46
C ASP A 25 7.18 -7.23 15.45
N ALA A 26 7.68 -6.03 15.73
CA ALA A 26 8.67 -5.33 14.92
C ALA A 26 10.01 -6.08 14.80
N SER A 27 10.32 -7.01 15.72
CA SER A 27 11.57 -7.78 15.67
C SER A 27 11.62 -8.77 14.49
N GLN A 28 10.45 -9.11 13.93
CA GLN A 28 10.34 -9.98 12.76
C GLN A 28 10.58 -9.26 11.43
N VAL A 29 10.68 -7.92 11.44
CA VAL A 29 10.93 -7.11 10.24
C VAL A 29 12.43 -6.93 10.04
N ALA A 30 12.96 -7.47 8.95
CA ALA A 30 14.35 -7.34 8.55
C ALA A 30 14.69 -5.92 8.06
N GLY A 31 15.97 -5.70 7.72
CA GLY A 31 16.46 -4.45 7.14
C GLY A 31 17.04 -3.46 8.15
N ASN A 32 17.61 -2.38 7.63
CA ASN A 32 18.45 -1.44 8.39
C ASN A 32 17.69 -0.32 9.13
N VAL A 33 16.37 -0.22 8.97
CA VAL A 33 15.54 0.74 9.73
C VAL A 33 15.56 0.38 11.22
N SER A 34 15.66 1.39 12.10
CA SER A 34 15.65 1.19 13.55
C SER A 34 14.37 0.48 14.04
N LEU A 35 14.48 -0.31 15.11
CA LEU A 35 13.34 -1.05 15.67
C LEU A 35 12.15 -0.15 16.05
N GLU A 36 12.42 1.05 16.56
CA GLU A 36 11.39 2.03 16.89
C GLU A 36 10.55 2.42 15.66
N HIS A 37 11.20 2.87 14.59
CA HIS A 37 10.52 3.19 13.32
C HIS A 37 9.76 1.99 12.72
N LYS A 38 10.30 0.76 12.84
CA LYS A 38 9.60 -0.47 12.42
C LYS A 38 8.31 -0.65 13.21
N ARG A 39 8.37 -0.54 14.54
CA ARG A 39 7.19 -0.64 15.42
C ARG A 39 6.16 0.43 15.09
N LEU A 40 6.57 1.70 14.98
CA LEU A 40 5.66 2.80 14.65
C LEU A 40 5.00 2.62 13.28
N CYS A 41 5.73 2.10 12.29
CA CYS A 41 5.19 1.76 10.98
C CYS A 41 4.10 0.69 11.08
N LEU A 42 4.35 -0.38 11.84
CA LEU A 42 3.39 -1.47 12.05
C LEU A 42 2.16 -1.00 12.83
N ASN A 43 2.35 -0.17 13.85
CA ASN A 43 1.25 0.37 14.64
C ASN A 43 0.38 1.30 13.80
N THR A 44 1.00 2.09 12.93
CA THR A 44 0.30 2.93 11.95
C THR A 44 -0.50 2.09 10.95
N LEU A 45 0.09 1.03 10.41
CA LEU A 45 -0.61 0.10 9.51
C LEU A 45 -1.82 -0.55 10.22
N GLY A 46 -1.65 -0.97 11.47
CA GLY A 46 -2.71 -1.55 12.28
C GLY A 46 -3.87 -0.58 12.52
N ALA A 47 -3.55 0.64 12.97
CA ALA A 47 -4.53 1.64 13.35
C ALA A 47 -5.29 2.23 12.14
N TYR A 48 -4.58 2.57 11.06
CA TYR A 48 -5.15 3.28 9.91
C TYR A 48 -5.44 2.37 8.71
N GLY A 49 -4.70 1.27 8.57
CA GLY A 49 -4.80 0.35 7.43
C GLY A 49 -5.81 -0.76 7.61
N LEU A 50 -5.97 -1.29 8.84
CA LEU A 50 -6.86 -2.44 9.10
C LEU A 50 -8.27 -2.02 9.50
N GLY A 51 -8.43 -0.98 10.32
CA GLY A 51 -9.74 -0.65 10.90
C GLY A 51 -10.26 -1.75 11.83
N GLY A 52 -11.57 -1.77 12.09
CA GLY A 52 -12.20 -2.77 12.97
C GLY A 52 -12.25 -4.17 12.34
N GLN A 53 -12.31 -5.23 13.17
CA GLN A 53 -12.28 -6.63 12.74
C GLN A 53 -13.34 -7.01 11.70
N ASP A 54 -14.52 -6.38 11.78
CA ASP A 54 -15.62 -6.60 10.84
C ASP A 54 -15.49 -5.82 9.53
N SER A 55 -14.43 -5.03 9.37
CA SER A 55 -14.21 -4.23 8.18
C SER A 55 -13.54 -5.04 7.07
N PHE A 56 -13.88 -4.70 5.82
CA PHE A 56 -13.22 -5.27 4.65
C PHE A 56 -11.70 -5.05 4.69
N ALA A 57 -11.27 -3.87 5.15
CA ALA A 57 -9.86 -3.50 5.26
C ALA A 57 -9.11 -4.42 6.22
N TYR A 58 -9.73 -4.83 7.32
CA TYR A 58 -9.14 -5.76 8.27
C TYR A 58 -8.89 -7.13 7.63
N SER A 59 -9.88 -7.67 6.93
CA SER A 59 -9.74 -8.98 6.25
C SER A 59 -8.64 -9.00 5.19
N ALA A 60 -8.48 -7.91 4.45
CA ALA A 60 -7.45 -7.77 3.42
C ALA A 60 -6.08 -7.43 4.00
N GLY A 61 -6.03 -6.54 4.98
CA GLY A 61 -4.79 -6.04 5.56
C GLY A 61 -4.17 -7.00 6.58
N ALA A 62 -4.96 -7.83 7.27
CA ALA A 62 -4.44 -8.86 8.17
C ALA A 62 -3.58 -9.92 7.45
N GLN A 63 -3.68 -9.98 6.12
CA GLN A 63 -2.87 -10.85 5.28
C GLN A 63 -1.52 -10.24 4.90
N ILE A 64 -1.33 -8.94 5.15
CA ILE A 64 -0.11 -8.21 4.82
C ILE A 64 0.90 -8.39 5.96
N ARG A 65 2.08 -8.87 5.60
CA ARG A 65 3.23 -8.95 6.48
C ARG A 65 4.36 -8.12 5.89
N ILE A 66 4.73 -7.01 6.54
CA ILE A 66 5.96 -6.30 6.18
C ILE A 66 7.14 -7.17 6.63
N THR A 67 7.95 -7.64 5.68
CA THR A 67 9.09 -8.53 5.97
C THR A 67 10.41 -7.80 6.03
N GLU A 68 10.54 -6.68 5.33
CA GLU A 68 11.78 -5.91 5.28
C GLU A 68 11.50 -4.41 5.17
N LEU A 69 12.25 -3.61 5.93
CA LEU A 69 12.26 -2.16 5.84
C LEU A 69 13.69 -1.66 5.76
N ASN A 70 14.05 -1.07 4.62
CA ASN A 70 15.35 -0.48 4.40
C ASN A 70 15.24 1.00 4.06
N TYR A 71 16.28 1.73 4.39
CA TYR A 71 16.48 3.08 3.91
C TYR A 71 17.90 3.28 3.39
N LYS A 72 18.05 4.23 2.47
CA LYS A 72 19.34 4.68 1.95
C LYS A 72 19.35 6.20 1.96
N THR A 73 20.46 6.77 2.43
CA THR A 73 20.69 8.21 2.40
C THR A 73 21.84 8.52 1.45
N GLU A 74 21.59 9.37 0.46
CA GLU A 74 22.58 9.86 -0.51
C GLU A 74 22.55 11.40 -0.50
N GLY A 75 23.39 12.02 0.34
CA GLY A 75 23.33 13.46 0.57
C GLY A 75 22.02 13.87 1.26
N GLU A 76 21.27 14.80 0.66
CA GLU A 76 19.94 15.21 1.15
C GLU A 76 18.82 14.23 0.75
N ARG A 77 19.14 13.25 -0.09
CA ARG A 77 18.19 12.30 -0.63
C ARG A 77 18.00 11.13 0.32
N VAL A 78 16.76 10.86 0.70
CA VAL A 78 16.39 9.69 1.50
C VAL A 78 15.45 8.83 0.70
N GLU A 79 15.85 7.58 0.47
CA GLU A 79 15.07 6.55 -0.19
C GLU A 79 14.66 5.51 0.85
N VAL A 80 13.40 5.10 0.84
CA VAL A 80 12.88 4.05 1.72
C VAL A 80 12.26 2.97 0.84
N VAL A 81 12.62 1.73 1.14
CA VAL A 81 12.12 0.53 0.47
C VAL A 81 11.45 -0.35 1.51
N ALA A 82 10.20 -0.71 1.25
CA ALA A 82 9.46 -1.68 2.03
C ALA A 82 9.21 -2.93 1.21
N VAL A 83 9.49 -4.09 1.80
CA VAL A 83 9.10 -5.39 1.26
C VAL A 83 7.95 -5.92 2.11
N SER A 84 6.84 -6.22 1.46
CA SER A 84 5.65 -6.78 2.08
C SER A 84 5.28 -8.08 1.40
N GLU A 85 4.94 -9.10 2.18
CA GLU A 85 4.38 -10.35 1.70
C GLU A 85 2.90 -10.39 2.00
N VAL A 86 2.12 -10.82 1.02
CA VAL A 86 0.68 -11.02 1.22
C VAL A 86 0.40 -12.51 1.24
N ASN A 87 0.00 -13.01 2.41
CA ASN A 87 -0.33 -14.41 2.60
C ASN A 87 -1.78 -14.66 2.20
N ASN A 88 -1.98 -15.52 1.20
CA ASN A 88 -3.32 -15.89 0.73
C ASN A 88 -4.21 -14.67 0.37
N PRO A 89 -3.76 -13.77 -0.53
CA PRO A 89 -4.41 -12.50 -0.90
C PRO A 89 -5.88 -12.64 -1.38
N ILE A 90 -6.29 -13.87 -1.65
CA ILE A 90 -7.59 -14.24 -2.21
C ILE A 90 -8.15 -15.35 -1.33
N THR A 91 -8.60 -15.00 -0.12
CA THR A 91 -9.48 -15.90 0.64
C THR A 91 -10.72 -16.20 -0.21
N HIS A 92 -10.78 -17.45 -0.67
CA HIS A 92 -11.85 -18.05 -1.46
C HIS A 92 -13.19 -17.92 -0.71
N SER A 93 -13.92 -16.82 -0.94
CA SER A 93 -15.36 -16.85 -0.73
C SER A 93 -15.98 -17.38 -2.03
N PRO A 94 -16.56 -18.60 -2.03
CA PRO A 94 -17.07 -19.26 -3.24
C PRO A 94 -18.29 -18.54 -3.87
N ARG A 95 -18.77 -17.44 -3.28
CA ARG A 95 -20.04 -16.80 -3.67
C ARG A 95 -19.95 -15.56 -4.56
N SER A 96 -18.78 -15.03 -4.92
CA SER A 96 -18.75 -13.92 -5.90
C SER A 96 -17.40 -13.75 -6.62
N SER A 97 -17.36 -14.05 -7.91
CA SER A 97 -16.25 -13.74 -8.83
C SER A 97 -15.98 -12.23 -8.99
N ARG A 98 -16.89 -11.34 -8.53
CA ARG A 98 -16.80 -9.88 -8.67
C ARG A 98 -16.00 -9.13 -7.60
N ARG A 99 -15.61 -9.78 -6.48
CA ARG A 99 -14.91 -9.10 -5.35
C ARG A 99 -13.38 -9.24 -5.37
N ARG A 100 -12.80 -9.86 -6.40
CA ARG A 100 -11.38 -10.22 -6.46
C ARG A 100 -10.42 -9.06 -6.74
N SER A 101 -10.84 -8.03 -7.50
CA SER A 101 -9.96 -6.89 -7.80
C SER A 101 -9.90 -5.88 -6.66
N SER A 102 -11.00 -5.62 -5.96
CA SER A 102 -11.07 -4.61 -4.90
C SER A 102 -10.21 -4.94 -3.67
N SER A 103 -10.01 -6.22 -3.36
CA SER A 103 -9.12 -6.64 -2.26
C SER A 103 -7.66 -6.37 -2.58
N LEU A 104 -7.24 -6.64 -3.81
CA LEU A 104 -5.88 -6.37 -4.24
C LEU A 104 -5.53 -4.88 -4.17
N HIS A 105 -6.45 -3.99 -4.58
CA HIS A 105 -6.24 -2.54 -4.46
C HIS A 105 -6.08 -2.10 -3.00
N ALA A 106 -6.88 -2.65 -2.08
CA ALA A 106 -6.78 -2.33 -0.67
C ALA A 106 -5.43 -2.77 -0.07
N VAL A 107 -4.96 -3.95 -0.49
CA VAL A 107 -3.65 -4.48 -0.09
C VAL A 107 -2.52 -3.61 -0.62
N LEU A 108 -2.50 -3.34 -1.93
CA LEU A 108 -1.48 -2.53 -2.57
C LEU A 108 -1.39 -1.12 -1.98
N ARG A 109 -2.55 -0.50 -1.71
CA ARG A 109 -2.62 0.82 -1.07
C ARG A 109 -1.98 0.80 0.33
N SER A 110 -2.21 -0.27 1.09
CA SER A 110 -1.66 -0.41 2.44
C SER A 110 -0.15 -0.66 2.41
N CYS A 111 0.33 -1.54 1.53
CA CYS A 111 1.77 -1.76 1.32
C CYS A 111 2.50 -0.49 0.85
N GLY A 112 1.87 0.29 -0.05
CA GLY A 112 2.40 1.58 -0.52
C GLY A 112 2.57 2.64 0.56
N SER A 113 1.84 2.53 1.67
CA SER A 113 1.93 3.49 2.76
C SER A 113 3.13 3.26 3.69
N ALA A 114 3.61 2.02 3.84
CA ALA A 114 4.70 1.69 4.76
C ALA A 114 5.99 2.51 4.52
N PRO A 115 6.54 2.60 3.30
CA PRO A 115 7.77 3.37 3.09
C PRO A 115 7.54 4.89 3.28
N LEU A 116 6.32 5.40 3.06
CA LEU A 116 5.98 6.80 3.31
C LEU A 116 5.93 7.12 4.81
N VAL A 117 5.35 6.22 5.60
CA VAL A 117 5.32 6.35 7.06
C VAL A 117 6.73 6.38 7.63
N VAL A 118 7.58 5.42 7.23
CA VAL A 118 8.98 5.38 7.68
C VAL A 118 9.74 6.64 7.22
N LEU A 119 9.58 7.06 5.97
CA LEU A 119 10.23 8.29 5.47
C LEU A 119 9.81 9.53 6.27
N GLY A 120 8.52 9.65 6.62
CA GLY A 120 8.03 10.75 7.45
C GLY A 120 8.65 10.71 8.84
N LEU A 121 8.60 9.56 9.50
CA LEU A 121 9.16 9.38 10.84
C LEU A 121 10.66 9.74 10.88
N MET A 122 11.44 9.29 9.89
CA MET A 122 12.86 9.62 9.77
C MET A 122 13.13 11.12 9.60
N ARG A 123 12.19 11.86 9.00
CA ARG A 123 12.28 13.32 8.81
C ARG A 123 11.66 14.10 9.97
N GLY A 124 11.19 13.43 11.02
CA GLY A 124 10.48 14.06 12.14
C GLY A 124 9.16 14.72 11.72
N VAL A 125 8.56 14.26 10.62
CA VAL A 125 7.26 14.73 10.13
C VAL A 125 6.28 13.58 10.09
N ASN A 126 4.99 13.89 10.01
CA ASN A 126 4.00 12.84 9.85
C ASN A 126 4.10 12.23 8.44
N GLY A 127 4.36 10.92 8.37
CA GLY A 127 4.38 10.14 7.13
C GLY A 127 3.05 9.51 6.73
N VAL A 128 2.01 9.65 7.55
CA VAL A 128 0.66 9.16 7.23
C VAL A 128 0.01 10.08 6.21
N GLY A 129 -0.58 9.48 5.19
CA GLY A 129 -1.27 10.21 4.13
C GLY A 129 -2.45 9.42 3.57
N VAL A 130 -3.30 10.13 2.84
CA VAL A 130 -4.39 9.53 2.06
C VAL A 130 -3.92 9.40 0.62
N SER A 131 -3.97 8.19 0.07
CA SER A 131 -3.67 7.96 -1.34
C SER A 131 -4.68 8.72 -2.21
N GLN A 132 -4.19 9.65 -3.02
CA GLN A 132 -5.03 10.42 -3.97
C GLN A 132 -5.15 9.73 -5.33
N ALA A 133 -4.08 9.06 -5.76
CA ALA A 133 -4.01 8.32 -7.00
C ALA A 133 -3.19 7.03 -6.78
N LEU A 134 -3.59 5.97 -7.46
CA LEU A 134 -2.89 4.69 -7.47
C LEU A 134 -2.89 4.16 -8.90
N SER A 135 -1.71 4.08 -9.51
CA SER A 135 -1.52 3.43 -10.81
C SER A 135 -0.97 2.03 -10.57
N ILE A 136 -1.61 1.02 -11.16
CA ILE A 136 -1.20 -0.38 -11.05
C ILE A 136 -1.02 -0.92 -12.45
N PHE A 137 0.19 -1.41 -12.73
CA PHE A 137 0.49 -2.14 -13.95
C PHE A 137 0.60 -3.63 -13.62
N PHE A 138 -0.21 -4.44 -14.30
CA PHE A 138 -0.20 -5.88 -14.16
C PHE A 138 0.72 -6.48 -15.23
N HIS A 139 1.93 -6.88 -14.84
CA HIS A 139 2.91 -7.48 -15.75
C HIS A 139 2.72 -8.99 -15.90
N ALA A 140 2.28 -9.65 -14.84
CA ALA A 140 1.93 -11.06 -14.83
C ALA A 140 0.85 -11.31 -13.76
N PRO A 141 0.11 -12.43 -13.86
CA PRO A 141 -0.84 -12.83 -12.84
C PRO A 141 -0.11 -13.27 -11.55
N ALA A 142 -0.73 -13.07 -10.37
CA ALA A 142 -0.05 -13.15 -9.06
C ALA A 142 -0.36 -14.44 -8.28
N SER A 143 0.61 -15.31 -8.00
CA SER A 143 0.40 -16.68 -7.50
C SER A 143 -0.53 -16.78 -6.27
N MET A 144 -1.26 -17.90 -6.10
CA MET A 144 -2.23 -18.06 -4.99
C MET A 144 -1.64 -18.08 -3.58
N ARG A 145 -0.32 -18.26 -3.44
CA ARG A 145 0.29 -18.56 -2.13
C ARG A 145 0.83 -17.32 -1.44
N VAL A 146 1.82 -16.68 -2.08
CA VAL A 146 2.52 -15.52 -1.52
C VAL A 146 2.82 -14.55 -2.65
N ILE A 147 2.54 -13.26 -2.41
CA ILE A 147 2.93 -12.17 -3.30
C ILE A 147 3.96 -11.33 -2.57
N PRO A 148 5.25 -11.36 -2.97
CA PRO A 148 6.23 -10.39 -2.51
C PRO A 148 5.99 -9.05 -3.24
N LEU A 149 5.88 -7.98 -2.48
CA LEU A 149 5.70 -6.61 -2.93
C LEU A 149 6.90 -5.80 -2.47
N CYS A 150 7.77 -5.43 -3.40
CA CYS A 150 8.88 -4.49 -3.15
C CYS A 150 8.47 -3.12 -3.65
N LEU A 151 8.50 -2.12 -2.77
CA LEU A 151 8.02 -0.77 -3.05
C LEU A 151 9.13 0.24 -2.80
N PRO A 152 9.94 0.56 -3.83
CA PRO A 152 10.86 1.68 -3.75
C PRO A 152 10.08 2.99 -3.91
N ILE A 153 10.36 3.97 -3.04
CA ILE A 153 9.92 5.35 -3.31
C ILE A 153 11.03 6.02 -4.13
N PRO A 154 10.79 6.34 -5.42
CA PRO A 154 11.80 6.96 -6.26
C PRO A 154 12.23 8.31 -5.68
N PRO A 155 13.52 8.64 -5.83
CA PRO A 155 14.16 9.89 -5.42
C PRO A 155 13.43 11.22 -5.59
N LEU A 156 12.61 11.28 -6.64
CA LEU A 156 12.42 12.50 -7.42
C LEU A 156 11.32 13.43 -6.90
N LEU A 157 10.52 13.04 -5.91
CA LEU A 157 9.35 13.84 -5.49
C LEU A 157 9.21 13.92 -3.96
N THR A 158 10.24 14.46 -3.30
CA THR A 158 10.09 14.99 -1.93
C THR A 158 10.18 16.52 -1.91
N ASP A 159 9.50 17.21 -2.84
CA ASP A 159 9.16 18.62 -2.58
C ASP A 159 7.96 18.66 -1.61
N VAL A 160 8.27 18.48 -0.32
CA VAL A 160 7.30 18.52 0.80
C VAL A 160 6.62 19.90 0.92
N LYS A 161 7.04 20.91 0.14
CA LYS A 161 6.40 22.24 0.13
C LYS A 161 4.99 22.22 -0.50
N GLN A 162 4.66 21.21 -1.30
CA GLN A 162 3.29 20.91 -1.69
C GLN A 162 2.88 19.61 -0.98
N ARG A 163 1.67 19.54 -0.43
CA ARG A 163 1.15 18.38 0.34
C ARG A 163 0.91 17.11 -0.51
N HIS A 164 1.71 16.90 -1.55
CA HIS A 164 1.58 15.85 -2.55
C HIS A 164 2.89 15.06 -2.59
N LEU A 165 2.86 13.85 -2.03
CA LEU A 165 3.93 12.86 -2.17
C LEU A 165 3.60 11.96 -3.36
N TYR A 166 4.54 11.81 -4.28
CA TYR A 166 4.40 10.92 -5.42
C TYR A 166 5.35 9.73 -5.25
N ALA A 167 4.78 8.53 -5.18
CA ALA A 167 5.52 7.29 -5.22
C ALA A 167 5.22 6.60 -6.56
N HIS A 168 6.28 6.23 -7.30
CA HIS A 168 6.15 5.39 -8.48
C HIS A 168 6.27 3.94 -8.03
N HIS A 169 5.33 3.10 -8.43
CA HIS A 169 5.28 1.70 -8.02
C HIS A 169 5.38 0.81 -9.25
N GLU A 170 6.43 -0.01 -9.31
CA GLU A 170 6.59 -1.05 -10.32
C GLU A 170 6.46 -2.42 -9.64
N TYR A 171 5.56 -3.26 -10.15
CA TYR A 171 5.22 -4.55 -9.55
C TYR A 171 5.66 -5.68 -10.48
N GLN A 172 6.69 -6.44 -10.09
CA GLN A 172 7.07 -7.67 -10.81
C GLN A 172 6.34 -8.89 -10.25
N TYR A 173 5.78 -9.71 -11.14
CA TYR A 173 4.97 -10.90 -10.81
C TYR A 173 5.49 -12.14 -11.55
N SER A 174 5.30 -13.35 -10.99
CA SER A 174 5.60 -14.63 -11.63
C SER A 174 4.39 -15.60 -11.66
N SER A 175 4.07 -16.02 -12.91
CA SER A 175 3.27 -17.14 -13.46
C SER A 175 1.88 -17.54 -12.89
N TRP A 176 0.91 -17.70 -13.83
CA TRP A 176 -0.32 -18.53 -13.73
C TRP A 176 -0.59 -19.27 -15.04
N ASP A 177 -1.45 -20.28 -14.91
CA ASP A 177 -2.20 -20.91 -16.00
C ASP A 177 -3.10 -19.90 -16.75
N ALA A 178 -3.03 -19.95 -18.08
CA ALA A 178 -3.59 -18.95 -19.00
C ALA A 178 -5.11 -18.81 -18.87
N ASP A 179 -5.81 -19.87 -18.51
CA ASP A 179 -7.28 -19.93 -18.47
C ASP A 179 -7.89 -18.99 -17.40
N THR A 180 -7.20 -18.80 -16.28
CA THR A 180 -7.67 -17.90 -15.21
C THR A 180 -7.54 -16.43 -15.60
N PHE A 181 -6.48 -16.09 -16.36
CA PHE A 181 -6.28 -14.75 -16.90
C PHE A 181 -7.35 -14.38 -17.93
N PHE A 182 -7.70 -15.30 -18.82
CA PHE A 182 -8.77 -15.09 -19.81
C PHE A 182 -10.14 -14.90 -19.17
N GLN A 183 -10.47 -15.62 -18.09
CA GLN A 183 -11.73 -15.44 -17.36
C GLN A 183 -11.82 -14.08 -16.65
N MET A 184 -10.73 -13.58 -16.05
CA MET A 184 -10.71 -12.24 -15.45
C MET A 184 -10.83 -11.14 -16.51
N ARG A 185 -10.10 -11.26 -17.62
CA ARG A 185 -10.20 -10.30 -18.74
C ARG A 185 -11.62 -10.27 -19.32
N SER A 186 -12.25 -11.43 -19.51
CA SER A 186 -13.63 -11.53 -19.99
C SER A 186 -14.64 -10.92 -19.00
N SER A 187 -14.47 -11.18 -17.70
CA SER A 187 -15.32 -10.60 -16.64
C SER A 187 -15.16 -9.09 -16.50
N TYR A 188 -13.95 -8.56 -16.72
CA TYR A 188 -13.68 -7.12 -16.71
C TYR A 188 -14.23 -6.43 -17.97
N LEU A 189 -14.01 -7.00 -19.15
CA LEU A 189 -14.56 -6.45 -20.40
C LEU A 189 -16.10 -6.48 -20.42
N SER A 190 -16.72 -7.46 -19.75
CA SER A 190 -18.17 -7.54 -19.62
C SER A 190 -18.75 -6.61 -18.54
N SER A 191 -17.96 -6.15 -17.57
CA SER A 191 -18.41 -5.15 -16.58
C SER A 191 -18.24 -3.70 -17.03
N LEU A 192 -17.49 -3.44 -18.11
CA LEU A 192 -17.37 -2.11 -18.69
C LEU A 192 -18.69 -1.65 -19.34
N PRO A 193 -19.03 -0.35 -19.23
CA PRO A 193 -20.17 0.24 -19.94
C PRO A 193 -20.10 -0.02 -21.44
N SER A 194 -21.24 -0.19 -22.11
CA SER A 194 -21.31 -0.57 -23.53
C SER A 194 -20.52 0.38 -24.45
N SER A 195 -20.38 1.66 -24.07
CA SER A 195 -19.60 2.68 -24.75
C SER A 195 -18.10 2.37 -24.87
N TYR A 196 -17.57 1.45 -24.05
CA TYR A 196 -16.17 1.05 -24.06
C TYR A 196 -15.91 -0.30 -24.76
N ARG A 197 -16.95 -1.03 -25.17
CA ARG A 197 -16.79 -2.25 -25.97
C ARG A 197 -16.64 -1.87 -27.44
N LYS A 198 -15.42 -1.62 -27.89
CA LYS A 198 -15.14 -1.61 -29.34
C LYS A 198 -15.36 -3.02 -29.87
N THR A 199 -16.41 -3.20 -30.67
CA THR A 199 -16.61 -4.42 -31.45
C THR A 199 -15.50 -4.49 -32.50
N SER A 200 -14.50 -5.34 -32.28
CA SER A 200 -13.63 -5.80 -33.36
C SER A 200 -14.50 -6.62 -34.32
N ARG A 201 -14.75 -6.08 -35.50
CA ARG A 201 -15.11 -6.90 -36.67
C ARG A 201 -13.85 -7.57 -37.21
#